data_AF-A0A7U9MQL9-F1
#
_entry.id   AF-A0A7U9MQL9-F1
#
_cell.length_a   1.000
_cell.length_b   1.000
_cell.length_c   1.000
_cell.angle_alpha   90.00
_cell.angle_beta   90.00
_cell.angle_gamma   90.00
#
_symmetry.space_group_name_H-M   'P 1'
#
loop_
_entity.id
_entity.type
_entity.pdbx_description
1 polymer ?
#
loop_
_entity_poly.entity_id
_entity_poly.type
_entity_poly.pdbx_seq_one_letter_code
_entity_poly.pdbx_strand_id
1 'polypeptide(L)'
;MGIDLNEIRKHVELYFKEHLPKYTVLEIRQKSYHPADNYLWMVSAKKEDGTYAVWTAWNESSQSLNFGHYNLKSIEDCEKVFEEFYFKG
;
A
#
# COMPACT_ATOMS: atom_id res chain seq x y z
N MET A 1 -6.74 0.59 20.90
CA MET A 1 -6.33 -0.67 20.25
C MET A 1 -5.55 -0.30 19.02
N GLY A 2 -4.28 -0.67 18.93
CA GLY A 2 -3.52 -0.50 17.69
C GLY A 2 -4.07 -1.46 16.64
N ILE A 3 -4.13 -1.01 15.38
CA ILE A 3 -4.55 -1.89 14.28
C ILE A 3 -3.42 -2.90 14.04
N ASP A 4 -3.76 -4.19 13.97
CA ASP A 4 -2.81 -5.28 13.75
C ASP A 4 -2.41 -5.33 12.27
N LEU A 5 -1.11 -5.21 12.00
CA LEU A 5 -0.54 -5.30 10.65
C LEU A 5 -0.90 -6.61 9.93
N ASN A 6 -1.07 -7.71 10.67
CA ASN A 6 -1.46 -8.99 10.09
C ASN A 6 -2.89 -8.98 9.55
N GLU A 7 -3.81 -8.29 10.24
CA GLU A 7 -5.20 -8.16 9.78
C GLU A 7 -5.28 -7.27 8.54
N ILE A 8 -4.58 -6.14 8.55
CA ILE A 8 -4.47 -5.26 7.37
C ILE A 8 -3.91 -6.02 6.18
N ARG A 9 -2.85 -6.82 6.39
CA ARG A 9 -2.25 -7.63 5.33
C ARG A 9 -3.27 -8.58 4.71
N LYS A 10 -4.10 -9.25 5.52
CA LYS A 10 -5.17 -10.13 5.00
C LYS A 10 -6.18 -9.36 4.16
N HIS A 11 -6.64 -8.21 4.63
CA HIS A 11 -7.62 -7.40 3.88
C HIS A 11 -7.04 -6.88 2.56
N VAL A 12 -5.79 -6.40 2.57
CA VAL A 12 -5.08 -5.98 1.35
C VAL A 12 -4.92 -7.15 0.38
N GLU A 13 -4.44 -8.30 0.85
CA GLU A 13 -4.25 -9.47 0.00
C GLU A 13 -5.58 -9.99 -0.59
N LEU A 14 -6.66 -9.98 0.18
CA LEU A 14 -8.00 -10.33 -0.30
C LEU A 14 -8.47 -9.35 -1.39
N TYR A 15 -8.34 -8.04 -1.14
CA TYR A 15 -8.70 -7.00 -2.11
C TYR A 15 -7.90 -7.16 -3.42
N PHE A 16 -6.59 -7.44 -3.32
CA PHE A 16 -5.76 -7.66 -4.50
C PHE A 16 -6.20 -8.91 -5.27
N LYS A 17 -6.53 -9.99 -4.58
CA LYS A 17 -7.03 -11.20 -5.23
C LYS A 17 -8.34 -10.96 -6.00
N GLU A 18 -9.24 -10.13 -5.47
CA GLU A 18 -10.54 -9.86 -6.07
C GLU A 18 -10.48 -8.81 -7.19
N HIS A 19 -9.68 -7.76 -7.01
CA HIS A 19 -9.70 -6.58 -7.89
C HIS A 19 -8.42 -6.40 -8.73
N LEU A 20 -7.28 -6.92 -8.27
CA LEU A 20 -5.96 -6.70 -8.88
C LEU A 20 -5.16 -8.02 -9.00
N PRO A 21 -5.71 -9.10 -9.57
CA PRO A 21 -5.12 -10.45 -9.48
C PRO A 21 -3.75 -10.60 -10.16
N LYS A 22 -3.37 -9.64 -11.01
CA LYS A 22 -2.06 -9.60 -11.68
C LYS A 22 -0.95 -8.97 -10.84
N TYR A 23 -1.28 -8.54 -9.62
CA TYR A 23 -0.34 -7.91 -8.71
C TYR A 23 -0.10 -8.78 -7.49
N THR A 24 1.18 -8.97 -7.14
CA THR A 24 1.63 -9.60 -5.91
C THR A 24 2.06 -8.52 -4.93
N VAL A 25 1.40 -8.44 -3.78
CA VAL A 25 1.74 -7.50 -2.69
C VAL A 25 3.17 -7.77 -2.22
N LEU A 26 3.97 -6.71 -2.07
CA LEU A 26 5.34 -6.78 -1.60
C LEU A 26 5.46 -6.24 -0.17
N GLU A 27 5.03 -5.01 0.03
CA GLU A 27 5.17 -4.30 1.30
C GLU A 27 3.89 -3.55 1.65
N ILE A 28 3.60 -3.51 2.95
CA ILE A 28 2.53 -2.70 3.53
C ILE A 28 3.16 -1.94 4.70
N ARG A 29 3.04 -0.62 4.70
CA ARG A 29 3.53 0.23 5.81
C ARG A 29 2.55 1.33 6.16
N GLN A 30 2.62 1.83 7.39
CA GLN A 30 1.81 2.95 7.81
C GLN A 30 2.18 4.19 7.00
N LYS A 31 1.15 4.97 6.64
CA LYS A 31 1.36 6.24 5.96
C LYS A 31 1.94 7.31 6.90
N SER A 32 1.59 7.22 8.18
CA SER A 32 1.81 8.28 9.18
C SER A 32 1.70 7.71 10.60
N TYR A 33 2.46 8.27 11.54
CA TYR A 33 2.26 8.04 12.98
C TYR A 33 1.24 9.02 13.60
N HIS A 34 0.71 9.96 12.82
CA HIS A 34 -0.31 10.86 13.30
C HIS A 34 -1.60 10.07 13.64
N PRO A 35 -2.18 10.22 14.85
CA PRO A 35 -3.32 9.41 15.28
C PRO A 35 -4.54 9.50 14.35
N ALA A 36 -4.73 10.64 13.69
CA ALA A 36 -5.83 10.84 12.74
C ALA A 36 -5.66 10.07 11.43
N ASP A 37 -4.47 9.52 11.14
CA ASP A 37 -4.17 8.81 9.89
C ASP A 37 -3.89 7.31 10.13
N ASN A 38 -4.15 6.80 11.34
CA ASN A 38 -3.80 5.43 11.71
C ASN A 38 -4.50 4.35 10.84
N TYR A 39 -5.60 4.71 10.17
CA TYR A 39 -6.34 3.87 9.23
C TYR A 39 -5.75 3.89 7.81
N LEU A 40 -4.76 4.74 7.53
CA LEU A 40 -4.14 4.88 6.22
C LEU A 40 -2.81 4.14 6.14
N TRP A 41 -2.72 3.28 5.12
CA TRP A 41 -1.55 2.47 4.83
C TRP A 41 -1.10 2.71 3.39
N MET A 42 0.16 2.44 3.13
CA MET A 42 0.72 2.44 1.80
C MET A 42 1.09 1.02 1.42
N VAL A 43 0.85 0.65 0.16
CA VAL A 43 1.02 -0.72 -0.34
C VAL A 43 1.86 -0.68 -1.60
N SER A 44 2.93 -1.48 -1.67
CA SER A 44 3.66 -1.74 -2.90
C SER A 44 3.34 -3.13 -3.42
N ALA A 45 3.35 -3.29 -4.74
CA ALA A 45 3.13 -4.57 -5.38
C ALA A 45 3.93 -4.69 -6.68
N LYS A 46 4.25 -5.93 -7.04
CA LYS A 46 4.83 -6.27 -8.33
C LYS A 46 3.75 -6.81 -9.25
N LYS A 47 3.70 -6.31 -10.47
CA LYS A 47 2.84 -6.83 -11.53
C LYS A 47 3.53 -7.99 -12.25
N GLU A 48 2.75 -8.91 -12.79
CA GLU A 48 3.24 -10.05 -13.60
C GLU A 48 4.14 -9.63 -14.77
N ASP A 49 3.95 -8.43 -15.35
CA ASP A 49 4.79 -7.90 -16.43
C ASP A 49 6.17 -7.39 -15.97
N GLY A 50 6.48 -7.53 -14.68
CA GLY A 50 7.74 -7.13 -14.07
C GLY A 50 7.80 -5.69 -13.60
N THR A 51 6.80 -4.86 -13.92
CA THR A 51 6.69 -3.49 -13.38
C THR A 51 6.13 -3.49 -11.96
N TYR A 52 6.29 -2.37 -11.27
CA TYR A 52 5.82 -2.20 -9.90
C TYR A 52 4.75 -1.11 -9.82
N ALA A 53 3.96 -1.16 -8.75
CA ALA A 53 3.00 -0.13 -8.40
C ALA A 53 3.02 0.13 -6.90
N VAL A 54 2.71 1.37 -6.54
CA VAL A 54 2.52 1.81 -5.15
C VAL A 54 1.17 2.50 -5.04
N TRP A 55 0.40 2.17 -4.01
CA TRP A 55 -0.78 2.92 -3.61
C TRP A 55 -0.51 3.60 -2.29
N THR A 56 -0.70 4.91 -2.24
CA THR A 56 -0.37 5.73 -1.07
C THR A 56 -1.53 5.87 -0.08
N ALA A 57 -2.70 5.28 -0.39
CA ALA A 57 -3.82 5.18 0.53
C ALA A 57 -4.62 3.87 0.36
N TRP A 58 -4.20 2.85 1.10
CA TRP A 58 -5.12 1.83 1.59
C TRP A 58 -5.86 2.38 2.80
N ASN A 59 -7.17 2.52 2.69
CA ASN A 59 -8.04 2.93 3.80
C ASN A 59 -8.62 1.67 4.45
N GLU A 60 -8.13 1.36 5.65
CA GLU A 60 -8.55 0.17 6.40
C GLU A 60 -10.02 0.23 6.83
N SER A 61 -10.54 1.42 7.14
CA SER A 61 -11.91 1.61 7.60
C SER A 61 -12.94 1.31 6.49
N SER A 62 -12.59 1.58 5.23
CA SER A 62 -13.45 1.34 4.07
C SER A 62 -12.97 0.19 3.17
N GLN A 63 -11.86 -0.47 3.54
CA GLN A 63 -11.17 -1.51 2.75
C GLN A 63 -11.02 -1.14 1.27
N SER A 64 -10.56 0.09 1.00
CA SER A 64 -10.45 0.63 -0.36
C SER A 64 -9.04 1.10 -0.66
N LEU A 65 -8.57 0.83 -1.88
CA LEU A 65 -7.22 1.17 -2.35
C LEU A 65 -7.26 2.35 -3.33
N ASN A 66 -6.54 3.43 -3.01
CA ASN A 66 -6.56 4.69 -3.76
C ASN A 66 -5.16 5.26 -4.02
N PHE A 67 -5.08 6.25 -4.92
CA PHE A 67 -3.86 6.97 -5.29
C PHE A 67 -2.72 6.04 -5.74
N GLY A 68 -3.00 5.27 -6.80
CA GLY A 68 -2.04 4.35 -7.40
C GLY A 68 -1.02 5.05 -8.32
N HIS A 69 0.25 4.69 -8.14
CA HIS A 69 1.40 5.07 -8.95
C HIS A 69 1.87 3.80 -9.67
N TYR A 70 1.85 3.80 -11.01
CA TYR A 70 2.01 2.59 -11.82
C TYR A 70 3.25 2.64 -12.70
N ASN A 71 3.61 1.48 -13.29
CA ASN A 71 4.70 1.33 -14.26
C ASN A 71 6.09 1.68 -13.71
N LEU A 72 6.25 1.64 -12.38
CA LEU A 72 7.53 1.84 -11.70
C LEU A 72 8.49 0.72 -12.14
N LYS A 73 9.78 1.06 -12.29
CA LYS A 73 10.76 0.16 -12.92
C LYS A 73 11.58 -0.61 -11.90
N SER A 74 11.64 -0.14 -10.67
CA SER A 74 12.45 -0.72 -9.61
C SER A 74 11.77 -0.61 -8.24
N ILE A 75 12.28 -1.37 -7.28
CA ILE A 75 11.92 -1.24 -5.86
C ILE A 75 12.37 0.13 -5.33
N GLU A 76 13.51 0.66 -5.80
CA GLU A 76 13.98 2.00 -5.43
C GLU A 76 12.99 3.10 -5.83
N ASP A 77 12.35 2.98 -6.99
CA ASP A 77 11.28 3.91 -7.38
C ASP A 77 10.05 3.79 -6.46
N CYS A 78 9.75 2.60 -5.95
CA CYS A 78 8.70 2.41 -4.97
C CYS A 78 9.05 3.08 -3.64
N GLU A 79 10.29 2.94 -3.18
CA GLU A 79 10.77 3.61 -1.96
C GLU A 79 10.69 5.12 -2.08
N LYS A 80 11.09 5.70 -3.22
CA LYS A 80 10.96 7.15 -3.45
C LYS A 80 9.53 7.64 -3.31
N VAL A 81 8.57 6.92 -3.89
CA VAL A 81 7.14 7.25 -3.75
C VAL A 81 6.72 7.13 -2.30
N PHE A 82 7.10 6.07 -1.61
CA PHE A 82 6.72 5.96 -0.22
C PHE A 82 7.33 7.06 0.67
N GLU A 83 8.60 7.42 0.47
CA GLU A 83 9.27 8.50 1.21
C GLU A 83 8.62 9.86 0.96
N GLU A 84 8.22 10.13 -0.29
CA GLU A 84 7.54 11.36 -0.68
C GLU A 84 6.17 11.50 0.02
N PHE A 85 5.44 10.38 0.16
CA PHE A 85 4.07 10.38 0.70
C PHE A 85 3.99 10.03 2.19
N TYR A 86 5.12 9.68 2.81
CA TYR A 86 5.21 9.43 4.24
C TYR A 86 5.13 10.73 5.04
N PHE A 87 4.15 10.81 5.95
CA PHE A 87 3.96 12.00 6.77
C PHE A 87 4.92 11.97 7.97
N LYS A 88 5.79 12.99 8.06
CA LYS A 88 6.84 13.06 9.09
C LYS A 88 6.43 13.80 10.38
N GLY A 89 5.25 14.44 10.43
CA GLY A 89 4.86 15.32 11.54
C GLY A 89 5.07 16.78 11.20
#